data_AF-A0AAN8F5N5-F1
#
_entry.id   AF-A0AAN8F5N5-F1
#
_cell.length_a   1.000
_cell.length_b   1.000
_cell.length_c   1.000
_cell.angle_alpha   90.00
_cell.angle_beta   90.00
_cell.angle_gamma   90.00
#
_symmetry.space_group_name_H-M   'P 1'
#
loop_
_entity.id
_entity.type
_entity.pdbx_description
1 polymer ?
#
loop_
_entity_poly.entity_id
_entity_poly.type
_entity_poly.pdbx_seq_one_letter_code
_entity_poly.pdbx_strand_id
1 'polypeptide(L)'
;VLCDLFDSIATDMQQSSKLVQARCMDIGGSHVHMNEKCCGSLWDQLGECLAEVITKVECVRSKRECAKAWIMLISYVVSSTLSTAFSLLLEQQRRKEILKKI
;
A
#
# COMPACT_ATOMS: atom_id res chain seq x y z
N VAL A 1 5.87 6.97 8.26
CA VAL A 1 4.89 6.95 7.15
C VAL A 1 4.04 5.69 7.14
N LEU A 2 4.61 4.50 6.90
CA LEU A 2 3.82 3.24 6.91
C LEU A 2 3.30 2.89 8.30
N CYS A 3 4.10 3.04 9.36
CA CYS A 3 3.64 2.86 10.74
C CYS A 3 2.49 3.82 11.06
N ASP A 4 2.62 5.10 10.71
CA ASP A 4 1.55 6.11 10.92
C ASP A 4 0.26 5.78 10.15
N LEU A 5 0.37 5.12 8.99
CA LEU A 5 -0.78 4.63 8.23
C LEU A 5 -1.47 3.49 8.98
N PHE A 6 -0.72 2.49 9.43
CA PHE A 6 -1.26 1.39 10.22
C PHE A 6 -1.85 1.86 11.55
N ASP A 7 -1.18 2.78 12.25
CA ASP A 7 -1.67 3.37 13.49
C ASP A 7 -2.95 4.18 13.26
N SER A 8 -3.04 4.94 12.16
CA SER A 8 -4.28 5.65 11.79
C SER A 8 -5.44 4.69 11.55
N ILE A 9 -5.21 3.59 10.82
CA ILE A 9 -6.24 2.59 10.54
C ILE A 9 -6.65 1.85 11.82
N ALA A 10 -5.69 1.52 12.68
CA ALA A 10 -5.93 0.81 13.93
C ALA A 10 -6.63 1.70 14.98
N THR A 11 -6.36 3.00 14.98
CA THR A 11 -6.95 3.96 15.92
C THR A 11 -8.40 4.28 15.55
N ASP A 12 -8.74 4.26 14.26
CA ASP A 12 -10.10 4.52 13.80
C ASP A 12 -10.47 3.62 12.62
N MET A 13 -10.97 2.42 12.95
CA MET A 13 -11.45 1.44 11.97
C MET A 13 -12.73 1.89 11.23
N GLN A 14 -13.40 2.97 11.68
CA GLN A 14 -14.53 3.57 10.96
C GLN A 14 -14.11 4.66 9.99
N GLN A 15 -12.81 4.96 9.88
CA GLN A 15 -12.32 5.87 8.86
C GLN A 15 -12.82 5.43 7.49
N SER A 16 -13.28 6.42 6.73
CA SER A 16 -13.68 6.19 5.36
C SER A 16 -12.52 5.52 4.61
N SER A 17 -12.81 4.41 3.94
CA SER A 17 -11.84 3.73 3.06
C SER A 17 -11.21 4.70 2.06
N LYS A 18 -11.91 5.79 1.70
CA LYS A 18 -11.39 6.88 0.86
C LYS A 18 -10.20 7.62 1.47
N LEU A 19 -10.18 7.82 2.79
CA LEU A 19 -9.06 8.50 3.48
C LEU A 19 -7.82 7.61 3.52
N VAL A 20 -8.01 6.32 3.83
CA VAL A 20 -6.92 5.33 3.81
C VAL A 20 -6.37 5.20 2.39
N GLN A 21 -7.27 5.12 1.40
CA GLN A 21 -6.90 5.10 -0.01
C GLN A 21 -6.11 6.35 -0.39
N ALA A 22 -6.57 7.57 -0.05
CA ALA A 22 -5.86 8.82 -0.32
C ALA A 22 -4.41 8.80 0.20
N ARG A 23 -4.20 8.34 1.45
CA ARG A 23 -2.85 8.21 2.01
C ARG A 23 -2.00 7.17 1.29
N CYS A 24 -2.58 6.01 0.91
CA CYS A 24 -1.91 5.03 0.06
C CYS A 24 -1.51 5.65 -1.30
N MET A 25 -2.33 6.54 -1.87
CA MET A 25 -1.99 7.26 -3.10
C MET A 25 -0.81 8.21 -2.91
N ASP A 26 -0.78 8.98 -1.81
CA ASP A 26 0.31 9.91 -1.52
C ASP A 26 1.65 9.17 -1.33
N ILE A 27 1.60 8.02 -0.64
CA ILE A 27 2.75 7.13 -0.47
C ILE A 27 3.18 6.59 -1.83
N GLY A 28 2.25 6.03 -2.62
CA GLY A 28 2.54 5.48 -3.94
C GLY A 28 3.11 6.51 -4.90
N GLY A 29 2.53 7.72 -4.92
CA GLY A 29 2.98 8.86 -5.73
C GLY A 29 4.36 9.37 -5.33
N SER A 30 4.76 9.25 -4.07
CA SER A 30 6.12 9.58 -3.63
C SER A 30 7.17 8.60 -4.18
N HIS A 31 6.77 7.36 -4.49
CA HIS A 31 7.64 6.31 -5.01
C HIS A 31 7.52 6.14 -6.54
N VAL A 32 6.76 7.01 -7.21
CA VAL A 32 6.51 7.02 -8.66
C VAL A 32 7.79 7.03 -9.50
N HIS A 33 8.88 7.62 -8.98
CA HIS A 33 10.16 7.73 -9.72
C HIS A 33 11.09 6.52 -9.52
N MET A 34 10.71 5.54 -8.68
CA MET A 34 11.45 4.29 -8.60
C MET A 34 11.33 3.54 -9.94
N ASN A 35 12.39 2.80 -10.32
CA ASN A 35 12.41 1.99 -11.53
C ASN A 35 11.14 1.10 -11.58
N GLU A 36 10.36 1.21 -12.66
CA GLU A 36 9.08 0.48 -12.83
C GLU A 36 9.23 -1.02 -12.62
N LYS A 37 10.39 -1.59 -12.98
CA LYS A 37 10.69 -3.02 -12.79
C LYS A 37 10.87 -3.43 -11.32
N CYS A 38 11.17 -2.47 -10.46
CA CYS A 38 11.46 -2.69 -9.04
C CYS A 38 10.27 -2.31 -8.14
N CYS A 39 9.37 -1.44 -8.61
CA CYS A 39 8.28 -0.93 -7.79
C CYS A 39 7.31 -2.06 -7.38
N GLY A 40 6.84 -2.88 -8.33
CA GLY A 40 5.94 -4.00 -8.04
C GLY A 40 6.52 -5.01 -7.05
N SER A 41 7.70 -5.54 -7.37
CA SER A 41 8.34 -6.56 -6.54
C SER A 41 8.73 -6.07 -5.15
N LEU A 42 9.05 -4.78 -4.98
CA LEU A 42 9.35 -4.19 -3.68
C LEU A 42 8.10 -4.14 -2.78
N TRP A 43 6.96 -3.72 -3.33
CA TRP A 43 5.69 -3.68 -2.57
C TRP A 43 5.20 -5.09 -2.20
N ASP A 44 5.38 -6.06 -3.10
CA ASP A 44 5.06 -7.47 -2.83
C ASP A 44 5.93 -8.03 -1.69
N GLN A 45 7.26 -7.85 -1.77
CA GLN A 45 8.19 -8.28 -0.72
C GLN A 45 7.91 -7.60 0.62
N LEU A 46 7.54 -6.32 0.61
CA LEU A 46 7.14 -5.62 1.83
C LEU A 46 5.88 -6.24 2.46
N GLY A 47 4.89 -6.60 1.64
CA GLY A 47 3.69 -7.30 2.09
C GLY A 47 4.00 -8.66 2.72
N GLU A 48 4.89 -9.43 2.08
CA GLU A 48 5.36 -10.72 2.60
C GLU A 48 6.09 -10.57 3.95
N CYS A 49 7.03 -9.62 4.06
CA CYS A 49 7.75 -9.36 5.30
C CYS A 49 6.81 -8.93 6.45
N LEU A 50 5.83 -8.06 6.16
CA LEU A 50 4.84 -7.63 7.16
C LEU A 50 3.96 -8.81 7.62
N ALA A 51 3.51 -9.64 6.68
CA ALA A 51 2.72 -10.84 6.99
C ALA A 51 3.54 -11.86 7.82
N GLU A 52 4.82 -12.03 7.52
CA GLU A 52 5.71 -12.91 8.28
C GLU A 52 5.90 -12.40 9.72
N VAL A 53 6.15 -11.10 9.90
CA VAL A 53 6.36 -10.52 11.23
C VAL A 53 5.07 -10.57 12.05
N ILE A 54 3.92 -10.20 11.48
CA ILE A 54 2.66 -10.13 12.24
C ILE A 54 2.20 -11.53 12.68
N THR A 55 2.47 -12.57 11.90
CA THR A 55 2.12 -13.96 12.25
C THR A 55 3.02 -14.56 13.32
N LYS A 56 4.16 -13.94 13.65
CA LYS A 56 5.00 -14.31 14.79
C LYS A 56 4.47 -13.75 16.11
N VAL A 57 3.60 -12.74 16.08
CA VAL A 57 3.03 -12.12 17.28
C VAL A 57 1.99 -13.04 17.92
N GLU A 58 2.17 -13.38 19.20
CA GLU A 58 1.38 -14.40 19.88
C GLU A 58 -0.13 -14.08 19.92
N CYS A 59 -0.49 -12.84 20.26
CA CYS A 59 -1.89 -12.42 20.34
C CYS A 59 -2.60 -12.41 18.98
N VAL A 60 -1.85 -12.33 17.88
CA VAL A 60 -2.36 -12.42 16.51
C VAL A 60 -2.49 -13.88 16.09
N ARG A 61 -1.42 -14.68 16.21
CA ARG A 61 -1.41 -16.08 15.75
C ARG A 61 -2.31 -17.00 16.55
N SER A 62 -2.54 -16.70 17.83
CA SER A 62 -3.42 -17.48 18.70
C SER A 62 -4.89 -17.41 18.28
N LYS A 63 -5.26 -16.44 17.44
CA LYS A 63 -6.64 -16.23 16.97
C LYS A 63 -6.66 -16.23 15.44
N ARG A 64 -7.18 -17.29 14.83
CA ARG A 64 -7.25 -17.45 13.37
C ARG A 64 -7.85 -16.24 12.65
N GLU A 65 -8.97 -15.72 13.17
CA GLU A 65 -9.65 -14.57 12.56
C GLU A 65 -8.85 -13.27 12.73
N CYS A 66 -8.07 -13.14 13.81
CA CYS A 66 -7.14 -12.02 13.99
C CYS A 66 -6.03 -12.07 12.94
N ALA A 67 -5.39 -13.23 12.77
CA ALA A 67 -4.38 -13.42 11.73
C ALA A 67 -4.91 -13.12 10.32
N LYS A 68 -6.11 -13.59 9.99
CA LYS A 68 -6.77 -13.27 8.71
C LYS A 68 -7.01 -11.78 8.54
N ALA A 69 -7.53 -11.11 9.57
CA ALA A 69 -7.81 -9.67 9.52
C ALA A 69 -6.53 -8.86 9.27
N TRP A 70 -5.43 -9.21 9.96
CA TRP A 70 -4.13 -8.59 9.74
C TRP A 70 -3.57 -8.82 8.34
N ILE A 71 -3.65 -10.06 7.83
CA ILE A 71 -3.22 -10.38 6.46
C ILE A 71 -4.04 -9.58 5.45
N MET A 72 -5.36 -9.55 5.59
CA MET A 72 -6.25 -8.76 4.72
C MET A 72 -5.91 -7.27 4.74
N LEU A 73 -5.63 -6.71 5.93
CA LEU A 73 -5.26 -5.32 6.07
C LEU A 73 -3.94 -4.99 5.37
N ILE A 74 -2.92 -5.85 5.57
CA ILE A 74 -1.61 -5.71 4.90
C ILE A 74 -1.80 -5.77 3.39
N SER A 75 -2.53 -6.77 2.88
CA SER A 75 -2.84 -6.88 1.45
C SER A 75 -3.55 -5.64 0.93
N TYR A 76 -4.55 -5.13 1.65
CA TYR A 76 -5.28 -3.93 1.25
C TYR A 76 -4.35 -2.71 1.11
N VAL A 77 -3.47 -2.46 2.09
CA VAL A 77 -2.53 -1.35 2.07
C VAL A 77 -1.53 -1.48 0.91
N VAL A 78 -0.93 -2.66 0.76
CA VAL A 78 0.06 -2.94 -0.30
C VAL A 78 -0.58 -2.81 -1.69
N SER A 79 -1.72 -3.46 -1.91
CA SER A 79 -2.44 -3.38 -3.19
C SER A 79 -2.91 -1.96 -3.50
N SER A 80 -3.44 -1.23 -2.51
CA SER A 80 -3.89 0.15 -2.72
C SER A 80 -2.73 1.10 -3.05
N THR A 81 -1.58 0.90 -2.43
CA THR A 81 -0.37 1.70 -2.68
C THR A 81 0.20 1.39 -4.06
N LEU A 82 0.32 0.10 -4.42
CA LEU A 82 0.87 -0.35 -5.70
C LEU A 82 -0.03 0.01 -6.88
N SER A 83 -1.33 -0.32 -6.80
CA SER A 83 -2.31 -0.06 -7.86
C SER A 83 -2.37 1.44 -8.16
N THR A 84 -2.35 2.28 -7.12
CA THR A 84 -2.44 3.73 -7.32
C THR A 84 -1.13 4.34 -7.80
N ALA A 85 0.02 3.88 -7.29
CA ALA A 85 1.33 4.31 -7.80
C ALA A 85 1.44 4.06 -9.31
N PHE A 86 0.98 2.89 -9.76
CA PHE A 86 1.00 2.52 -11.18
C PHE A 86 0.01 3.34 -12.01
N SER A 87 -1.23 3.56 -11.53
CA SER A 87 -2.21 4.41 -12.23
C SER A 87 -1.74 5.86 -12.37
N LEU A 88 -1.16 6.45 -11.32
CA LEU A 88 -0.60 7.81 -11.35
C LEU A 88 0.63 7.91 -12.26
N LEU A 89 1.48 6.87 -12.28
CA LEU A 89 2.61 6.73 -13.21
C LEU A 89 2.15 6.80 -14.66
N LEU A 90 1.15 5.99 -15.02
CA LEU A 90 0.59 5.93 -16.37
C LEU A 90 -0.05 7.25 -16.78
N GLU A 91 -0.76 7.93 -15.87
CA GLU A 91 -1.32 9.25 -16.15
C GLU A 91 -0.23 10.32 -16.35
N GLN A 92 0.82 10.32 -15.52
CA GLN A 92 1.97 11.23 -15.63
C GLN A 92 2.71 11.03 -16.96
N GLN A 93 2.98 9.78 -17.35
CA GLN A 93 3.61 9.45 -18.63
C GLN A 93 2.74 9.89 -19.80
N ARG A 94 1.43 9.60 -19.78
CA ARG A 94 0.50 10.02 -20.83
C ARG A 94 0.47 11.55 -21.01
N ARG A 95 0.46 12.30 -19.90
CA ARG A 95 0.51 13.78 -19.94
C ARG A 95 1.83 14.30 -20.52
N LYS A 96 2.97 13.70 -20.15
CA LYS A 96 4.29 14.05 -20.71
C LYS A 96 4.39 13.75 -22.21
N GLU A 97 3.79 12.65 -22.68
CA GLU A 97 3.76 12.34 -24.12
C GLU A 97 2.88 13.29 -24.92
N ILE A 98 1.73 13.71 -24.37
CA ILE A 98 0.86 14.71 -25.01
C ILE A 98 1.60 16.05 -25.13
N LEU A 99 2.28 16.49 -24.07
CA LEU A 99 3.07 17.73 -24.07
C LEU A 99 4.26 17.69 -25.05
N LYS A 100 4.83 16.52 -25.35
CA LYS A 100 5.87 16.37 -26.38
C LYS A 100 5.34 16.42 -27.81
N LYS A 101 4.01 16.28 -28.00
CA LYS A 101 3.35 16.26 -29.31
C LYS A 101 2.76 17.63 -29.71
N ILE A 102 2.88 18.64 -28.83
CA ILE A 102 2.50 20.03 -29.06
C ILE A 102 3.78 20.83 -29.24
#